data_AF-A0A8T7L9Z1-F1
#
_entry.id   AF-A0A8T7L9Z1-F1
#
_cell.length_a   1.000
_cell.length_b   1.000
_cell.length_c   1.000
_cell.angle_alpha   90.00
_cell.angle_beta   90.00
_cell.angle_gamma   90.00
#
_symmetry.space_group_name_H-M   'P 1'
#
loop_
_entity.id
_entity.type
_entity.pdbx_description
1 polymer ?
#
loop_
_entity_poly.entity_id
_entity_poly.type
_entity_poly.pdbx_seq_one_letter_code
_entity_poly.pdbx_strand_id
1 'polypeptide(L)'
;MSALFNQFSYIWIGLSMALGLLAALRWRQVRWRTALAAAGALAAALSLGWLVLRPGDSDIGELQAAESTLSNGRPTFLEFFSNYCVGCIAARPVVDALVNDIQDRFNILRVDIHTELGRALRRRYGFSYSPEFVLFDAAGQEVWRSNKPPSADQIALAAP
;
A
#
# COMPACT_ATOMS: atom_id res chain seq x y z
N MET A 1 -13.72 10.62 4.71
CA MET A 1 -14.03 9.42 5.52
C MET A 1 -13.61 8.12 4.85
N SER A 2 -13.86 7.93 3.54
CA SER A 2 -13.47 6.70 2.80
C SER A 2 -11.96 6.43 2.74
N ALA A 3 -11.13 7.47 2.59
CA ALA A 3 -9.67 7.30 2.52
C ALA A 3 -9.05 6.71 3.81
N LEU A 4 -9.54 7.10 4.99
CA LEU A 4 -9.09 6.55 6.28
C LEU A 4 -9.46 5.07 6.43
N PHE A 5 -10.68 4.70 6.01
CA PHE A 5 -11.13 3.32 6.06
C PHE A 5 -10.29 2.43 5.13
N ASN A 6 -9.97 2.93 3.94
CA ASN A 6 -9.16 2.19 2.98
C ASN A 6 -7.71 1.99 3.44
N GLN A 7 -7.04 3.06 3.84
CA GLN A 7 -5.62 2.99 4.22
C GLN A 7 -5.37 2.14 5.49
N PHE A 8 -6.39 1.96 6.34
CA PHE A 8 -6.37 1.12 7.54
C PHE A 8 -7.28 -0.11 7.43
N SER A 9 -7.62 -0.54 6.22
CA SER A 9 -8.57 -1.62 5.97
C SER A 9 -8.20 -2.93 6.68
N TYR A 10 -6.90 -3.23 6.82
CA TYR A 10 -6.44 -4.42 7.53
C TYR A 10 -6.87 -4.40 9.01
N ILE A 11 -6.72 -3.25 9.67
CA ILE A 11 -7.08 -3.05 11.07
C ILE A 11 -8.59 -3.16 11.24
N TRP A 12 -9.36 -2.45 10.41
CA TRP A 12 -10.82 -2.46 10.51
C TRP A 12 -11.43 -3.83 10.23
N ILE A 13 -10.93 -4.54 9.22
CA ILE A 13 -11.37 -5.90 8.91
C ILE A 13 -11.01 -6.84 10.06
N GLY A 14 -9.77 -6.77 10.57
CA GLY A 14 -9.33 -7.61 11.68
C GLY A 14 -10.16 -7.41 12.96
N LEU A 15 -10.42 -6.16 13.34
CA LEU A 15 -11.29 -5.81 14.47
C LEU A 15 -12.72 -6.32 14.24
N SER A 16 -13.27 -6.15 13.04
CA SER A 16 -14.61 -6.61 12.69
C SER A 16 -14.72 -8.14 12.78
N MET A 17 -13.70 -8.86 12.32
CA MET A 17 -13.64 -10.32 12.43
C MET A 17 -13.57 -10.78 13.89
N ALA A 18 -12.74 -10.15 14.72
CA ALA A 18 -12.62 -10.48 16.14
C ALA A 18 -13.92 -10.22 16.92
N LEU A 19 -14.56 -9.07 16.69
CA LEU A 19 -15.83 -8.72 17.31
C LEU A 19 -16.96 -9.62 16.82
N GLY A 20 -17.01 -9.91 15.52
CA GLY A 20 -17.99 -10.84 14.93
C GLY A 20 -17.87 -12.25 15.50
N LEU A 21 -16.64 -12.77 15.63
CA LEU A 21 -16.37 -14.06 16.26
C LEU A 21 -16.83 -14.06 17.73
N LEU A 22 -16.47 -13.02 18.49
CA LEU A 22 -16.87 -12.89 19.89
C LEU A 22 -18.39 -12.87 20.04
N ALA A 23 -19.09 -12.08 19.23
CA ALA A 23 -20.54 -11.97 19.22
C ALA A 23 -21.22 -13.30 18.86
N ALA A 24 -20.73 -14.00 17.84
CA ALA A 24 -21.26 -15.31 17.43
C ALA A 24 -21.07 -16.37 18.52
N LEU A 25 -19.89 -16.42 19.15
CA LEU A 25 -19.62 -17.33 20.27
C LEU A 25 -20.50 -16.98 21.47
N ARG A 26 -20.73 -15.68 21.73
CA ARG A 26 -21.56 -15.23 22.83
C ARG A 26 -23.05 -15.52 22.61
N TRP A 27 -23.52 -15.42 21.37
CA TRP A 27 -24.86 -15.83 20.96
C TRP A 27 -25.07 -17.34 21.18
N ARG A 28 -24.05 -18.15 20.88
CA ARG A 28 -24.05 -19.59 21.17
C ARG A 28 -23.85 -19.96 22.65
N GLN A 29 -23.91 -18.97 23.56
CA GLN A 29 -23.72 -19.16 25.01
C GLN A 29 -22.39 -19.87 25.37
N VAL A 30 -21.37 -19.71 24.53
CA VAL A 30 -20.02 -20.23 24.81
C VAL A 30 -19.45 -19.50 26.02
N ARG A 31 -18.70 -20.21 26.86
CA ARG A 31 -18.06 -19.63 28.06
C ARG A 31 -17.20 -18.42 27.67
N TRP A 32 -17.25 -17.35 28.46
CA TRP A 32 -16.54 -16.09 28.12
C TRP A 32 -15.03 -16.31 27.96
N ARG A 33 -14.42 -17.17 28.79
CA ARG A 33 -12.99 -17.49 28.73
C ARG A 33 -12.60 -18.09 27.39
N THR A 34 -13.38 -19.04 26.89
CA THR A 34 -13.14 -19.68 25.58
C THR A 34 -13.41 -18.71 24.43
N ALA A 35 -14.42 -17.85 24.56
CA ALA A 35 -14.71 -16.83 23.55
C ALA A 35 -13.57 -15.80 23.43
N LEU A 36 -13.04 -15.31 24.56
CA LEU A 36 -11.89 -14.41 24.56
C LEU A 36 -10.61 -15.10 24.08
N ALA A 37 -10.37 -16.35 24.47
CA ALA A 37 -9.22 -17.11 23.98
C ALA A 37 -9.25 -17.27 22.45
N ALA A 38 -10.42 -17.57 21.88
CA ALA A 38 -10.59 -17.68 20.44
C ALA A 38 -10.39 -16.34 19.71
N ALA A 39 -10.98 -15.26 20.23
CA ALA A 39 -10.78 -13.91 19.68
C ALA A 39 -9.31 -13.47 19.79
N GLY A 40 -8.64 -13.76 20.90
CA GLY A 40 -7.21 -13.50 21.11
C GLY A 40 -6.32 -14.30 20.16
N ALA A 41 -6.63 -15.58 19.92
CA ALA A 41 -5.91 -16.40 18.95
C ALA A 41 -6.06 -15.86 17.52
N LEU A 42 -7.27 -15.43 17.14
CA LEU A 42 -7.51 -14.77 15.86
C LEU A 42 -6.72 -13.46 15.74
N ALA A 43 -6.74 -12.62 16.77
CA ALA A 43 -5.97 -11.38 16.80
C ALA A 43 -4.47 -11.63 16.65
N ALA A 44 -3.91 -12.62 17.36
CA ALA A 44 -2.50 -13.00 17.24
C ALA A 44 -2.15 -13.50 15.83
N ALA A 45 -3.02 -14.32 15.22
CA ALA A 45 -2.83 -14.80 13.86
C ALA A 45 -2.86 -13.65 12.83
N LEU A 46 -3.78 -12.69 12.99
CA LEU A 46 -3.83 -11.49 12.16
C LEU A 46 -2.60 -10.60 12.38
N SER A 47 -2.16 -10.38 13.62
CA SER A 47 -0.93 -9.62 13.90
C SER A 47 0.31 -10.26 13.25
N LEU A 48 0.42 -11.59 13.31
CA LEU A 48 1.49 -12.32 12.65
C LEU A 48 1.38 -12.20 11.12
N GLY A 49 0.17 -12.36 10.57
CA GLY A 49 -0.08 -12.21 9.14
C GLY A 49 0.29 -10.81 8.64
N TRP A 50 -0.07 -9.76 9.38
CA TRP A 50 0.34 -8.39 9.08
C TRP A 50 1.86 -8.22 9.06
N LEU A 51 2.55 -8.75 10.08
CA LEU A 51 4.01 -8.62 10.20
C LEU A 51 4.72 -9.25 8.99
N VAL A 52 4.22 -10.39 8.49
CA VAL A 52 4.79 -11.12 7.36
C VAL A 52 4.42 -10.51 6.02
N LEU A 53 3.17 -10.03 5.86
CA LEU A 53 2.62 -9.67 4.55
C LEU A 53 2.68 -8.18 4.23
N ARG A 54 2.89 -7.31 5.22
CA ARG A 54 2.94 -5.85 4.98
C ARG A 54 3.98 -5.50 3.90
N PRO A 55 3.71 -4.52 3.02
CA PRO A 55 4.63 -4.08 1.97
C PRO A 55 6.06 -3.82 2.46
N GLY A 56 6.23 -3.11 3.58
CA GLY A 56 7.54 -2.79 4.15
C GLY A 56 7.82 -1.30 4.24
N ASP A 57 9.09 -0.93 4.17
CA ASP A 57 9.55 0.46 4.24
C ASP A 57 9.58 1.11 2.84
N SER A 58 9.65 2.44 2.80
CA SER A 58 9.84 3.18 1.55
C SER A 58 11.24 2.94 0.98
N ASP A 59 11.38 2.88 -0.35
CA ASP A 59 12.68 2.67 -1.01
C ASP A 59 13.65 3.84 -0.79
N ILE A 60 13.11 5.04 -0.57
CA ILE A 60 13.87 6.27 -0.32
C ILE A 60 13.36 6.90 0.99
N GLY A 61 14.28 7.37 1.84
CA GLY A 61 13.95 7.99 3.13
C GLY A 61 13.77 9.51 3.09
N GLU A 62 14.25 10.18 2.05
CA GLU A 62 14.37 11.64 1.99
C GLU A 62 13.64 12.28 0.80
N LEU A 63 13.03 13.45 1.03
CA LEU A 63 12.26 14.18 0.02
C LEU A 63 13.14 14.72 -1.11
N GLN A 64 14.32 15.25 -0.76
CA GLN A 64 15.27 15.78 -1.74
C GLN A 64 15.72 14.69 -2.72
N ALA A 65 15.94 13.47 -2.22
CA ALA A 65 16.31 12.31 -3.03
C ALA A 65 15.17 11.87 -3.97
N ALA A 66 13.91 11.94 -3.51
CA ALA A 66 12.76 11.67 -4.35
C ALA A 66 12.61 12.71 -5.48
N GLU A 67 12.79 14.00 -5.18
CA GLU A 67 12.73 15.06 -6.20
C GLU A 67 13.86 14.96 -7.23
N SER A 68 15.08 14.67 -6.78
CA SER A 68 16.21 14.45 -7.70
C SER A 68 16.00 13.23 -8.59
N THR A 69 15.32 12.20 -8.08
CA THR A 69 14.98 11.00 -8.85
C THR A 69 14.01 11.33 -9.97
N LEU A 70 13.00 12.17 -9.70
CA LEU A 70 12.01 12.59 -10.71
C LEU A 70 12.59 13.51 -11.80
N SER A 71 13.74 14.15 -11.54
CA SER A 71 14.35 15.13 -12.45
C SER A 71 15.65 14.63 -13.11
N ASN A 72 15.98 13.34 -13.01
CA ASN A 72 17.24 12.79 -13.51
C ASN A 72 17.23 12.37 -14.99
N GLY A 73 16.16 12.70 -15.73
CA GLY A 73 16.02 12.35 -17.15
C GLY A 73 15.60 10.90 -17.41
N ARG A 74 15.24 10.13 -16.36
CA ARG A 74 14.66 8.79 -16.49
C ARG A 74 13.18 8.80 -16.08
N PRO A 75 12.31 8.03 -16.76
CA PRO A 75 10.93 7.91 -16.34
C PRO A 75 10.84 7.24 -14.97
N THR A 76 9.79 7.57 -14.22
CA THR A 76 9.65 7.14 -12.82
C THR A 76 8.31 6.45 -12.60
N PHE A 77 8.35 5.27 -11.98
CA PHE A 77 7.19 4.60 -11.44
C PHE A 77 7.10 4.89 -9.93
N LEU A 78 6.02 5.54 -9.52
CA LEU A 78 5.74 5.89 -8.12
C LEU A 78 4.54 5.06 -7.61
N GLU A 79 4.75 4.33 -6.52
CA GLU A 79 3.70 3.63 -5.77
C GLU A 79 3.50 4.30 -4.40
N PHE A 80 2.28 4.77 -4.13
CA PHE A 80 1.84 5.12 -2.78
C PHE A 80 1.12 3.94 -2.13
N PHE A 81 1.72 3.38 -1.08
CA PHE A 81 1.15 2.25 -0.36
C PHE A 81 0.93 2.57 1.12
N SER A 82 0.09 1.77 1.77
CA SER A 82 -0.05 1.75 3.23
C SER A 82 0.26 0.36 3.75
N ASN A 83 1.06 0.29 4.80
CA ASN A 83 1.33 -0.95 5.52
C ASN A 83 0.07 -1.60 6.12
N TYR A 84 -1.04 -0.87 6.21
CA TYR A 84 -2.30 -1.33 6.80
C TYR A 84 -3.44 -1.48 5.78
N CYS A 85 -3.13 -1.43 4.48
CA CYS A 85 -4.12 -1.57 3.42
C CYS A 85 -4.12 -3.01 2.86
N VAL A 86 -5.27 -3.68 2.92
CA VAL A 86 -5.45 -5.02 2.35
C VAL A 86 -5.22 -5.01 0.84
N GLY A 87 -5.67 -3.96 0.14
CA GLY A 87 -5.45 -3.79 -1.30
C GLY A 87 -3.96 -3.70 -1.66
N CYS A 88 -3.15 -3.01 -0.84
CA CYS A 88 -1.70 -2.94 -1.04
C CYS A 88 -1.05 -4.31 -0.86
N ILE A 89 -1.42 -5.04 0.20
CA ILE A 89 -0.92 -6.40 0.45
C ILE A 89 -1.27 -7.33 -0.72
N ALA A 90 -2.51 -7.24 -1.23
CA ALA A 90 -2.97 -8.08 -2.34
C ALA A 90 -2.31 -7.73 -3.68
N ALA A 91 -2.03 -6.45 -3.93
CA ALA A 91 -1.42 -5.99 -5.18
C ALA A 91 0.10 -6.28 -5.24
N ARG A 92 0.75 -6.43 -4.09
CA ARG A 92 2.21 -6.56 -3.98
C ARG A 92 2.84 -7.57 -4.95
N PRO A 93 2.36 -8.82 -5.13
CA PRO A 93 3.01 -9.75 -6.04
C PRO A 93 3.01 -9.28 -7.51
N VAL A 94 1.94 -8.62 -7.94
CA VAL A 94 1.82 -8.06 -9.30
C VAL A 94 2.74 -6.85 -9.45
N VAL A 95 2.81 -5.99 -8.43
CA VAL A 95 3.69 -4.82 -8.42
C VAL A 95 5.16 -5.25 -8.41
N ASP A 96 5.53 -6.22 -7.58
CA ASP A 96 6.91 -6.73 -7.50
C ASP A 96 7.33 -7.36 -8.84
N ALA A 97 6.44 -8.09 -9.51
CA ALA A 97 6.69 -8.61 -10.86
C ALA A 97 6.88 -7.48 -11.89
N LEU A 98 6.01 -6.47 -11.88
CA LEU A 98 6.14 -5.30 -12.74
C LEU A 98 7.46 -4.57 -12.51
N VAL A 99 7.82 -4.31 -11.25
CA VAL A 99 9.07 -3.64 -10.87
C VAL A 99 10.26 -4.42 -11.41
N ASN A 100 10.25 -5.75 -11.29
CA ASN A 100 11.31 -6.59 -11.83
C ASN A 100 11.49 -6.41 -13.35
N ASP A 101 10.40 -6.21 -14.09
CA ASP A 101 10.41 -6.05 -15.54
C ASP A 101 10.83 -4.63 -16.01
N ILE A 102 10.68 -3.61 -15.16
CA ILE A 102 10.88 -2.20 -15.56
C ILE A 102 12.04 -1.49 -14.85
N GLN A 103 12.58 -2.03 -13.75
CA GLN A 103 13.59 -1.39 -12.90
C GLN A 103 14.86 -0.93 -13.65
N ASP A 104 15.25 -1.60 -14.73
CA ASP A 104 16.41 -1.20 -15.53
C ASP A 104 16.16 0.08 -16.35
N ARG A 105 14.90 0.38 -16.65
CA ARG A 105 14.48 1.50 -17.52
C ARG A 105 13.83 2.65 -16.76
N PHE A 106 13.27 2.35 -15.59
CA PHE A 106 12.54 3.31 -14.76
C PHE A 106 13.27 3.54 -13.43
N ASN A 107 13.12 4.72 -12.87
CA ASN A 107 13.29 4.88 -11.43
C ASN A 107 12.07 4.26 -10.73
N ILE A 108 12.31 3.55 -9.64
CA ILE A 108 11.27 2.92 -8.83
C ILE A 108 11.19 3.67 -7.50
N LEU A 109 10.00 4.15 -7.17
CA LEU A 109 9.76 4.88 -5.93
C LEU A 109 8.52 4.29 -5.24
N ARG A 110 8.72 3.44 -4.25
CA ARG A 110 7.63 2.94 -3.40
C ARG A 110 7.64 3.69 -2.08
N VAL A 111 6.50 4.26 -1.70
CA VAL A 111 6.41 5.18 -0.56
C VAL A 111 5.27 4.82 0.36
N ASP A 112 5.59 4.55 1.62
CA ASP A 112 4.59 4.44 2.68
C ASP A 112 4.00 5.84 2.96
N ILE A 113 2.70 5.98 2.71
CA ILE A 113 1.90 7.19 2.88
C ILE A 113 1.90 7.76 4.31
N HIS A 114 2.30 6.96 5.31
CA HIS A 114 2.36 7.34 6.72
C HIS A 114 3.73 7.89 7.13
N THR A 115 4.77 7.75 6.31
CA THR A 115 6.10 8.33 6.56
C THR A 115 6.08 9.85 6.34
N GLU A 116 7.13 10.56 6.79
CA GLU A 116 7.25 11.99 6.53
C GLU A 116 7.35 12.31 5.03
N LEU A 117 8.18 11.54 4.31
CA LEU A 117 8.27 11.58 2.85
C LEU A 117 6.90 11.36 2.21
N GLY A 118 6.21 10.28 2.59
CA GLY A 118 4.88 9.96 2.07
C GLY A 118 3.89 11.09 2.28
N ARG A 119 3.84 11.68 3.48
CA ARG A 119 2.96 12.83 3.75
C ARG A 119 3.30 14.05 2.88
N ALA A 120 4.57 14.32 2.63
CA ALA A 120 5.00 15.40 1.77
C ALA A 120 4.58 15.16 0.31
N LEU A 121 4.91 13.98 -0.24
CA LEU A 121 4.60 13.62 -1.62
C LEU A 121 3.09 13.54 -1.87
N ARG A 122 2.30 13.05 -0.91
CA ARG A 122 0.82 13.02 -1.01
C ARG A 122 0.22 14.41 -1.16
N ARG A 123 0.73 15.40 -0.42
CA ARG A 123 0.27 16.78 -0.55
C ARG A 123 0.70 17.37 -1.89
N ARG A 124 1.92 17.07 -2.32
CA ARG A 124 2.49 17.57 -3.57
C ARG A 124 1.76 17.05 -4.81
N TYR A 125 1.49 15.75 -4.86
CA TYR A 125 0.94 15.05 -6.03
C TYR A 125 -0.55 14.71 -5.90
N GLY A 126 -1.26 15.28 -4.91
CA GLY A 126 -2.71 15.13 -4.79
C GLY A 126 -3.17 13.69 -4.57
N PHE A 127 -2.65 13.04 -3.53
CA PHE A 127 -3.03 11.66 -3.18
C PHE A 127 -4.52 11.50 -2.88
N SER A 128 -5.12 10.45 -3.43
CA SER A 128 -6.54 10.18 -3.34
C SER A 128 -6.87 8.89 -2.58
N TYR A 129 -6.08 7.83 -2.80
CA TYR A 129 -6.43 6.47 -2.37
C TYR A 129 -5.17 5.58 -2.28
N SER A 130 -5.23 4.45 -1.55
CA SER A 130 -4.11 3.50 -1.47
C SER A 130 -4.57 2.09 -1.88
N PRO A 131 -3.83 1.34 -2.71
CA PRO A 131 -2.65 1.80 -3.44
C PRO A 131 -3.02 2.84 -4.50
N GLU A 132 -2.07 3.70 -4.84
CA GLU A 132 -2.15 4.63 -5.97
C GLU A 132 -0.80 4.63 -6.68
N PHE A 133 -0.86 4.50 -8.00
CA PHE A 133 0.28 4.37 -8.89
C PHE A 133 0.32 5.58 -9.82
N VAL A 134 1.49 6.14 -10.01
CA VAL A 134 1.72 7.30 -10.89
C VAL A 134 2.93 7.02 -11.76
N LEU A 135 2.81 7.34 -13.05
CA LEU A 135 3.92 7.28 -13.99
C LEU A 135 4.33 8.70 -14.39
N PHE A 136 5.63 8.95 -14.29
CA PHE A 136 6.26 10.17 -14.79
C PHE A 136 7.15 9.84 -15.98
N ASP A 137 7.10 10.68 -17.02
CA ASP A 137 8.02 10.60 -18.14
C ASP A 137 9.44 11.09 -17.75
N ALA A 138 10.38 11.04 -18.71
CA ALA A 138 11.74 11.50 -18.52
C ALA A 138 11.87 13.01 -18.21
N ALA A 139 10.84 13.81 -18.51
CA ALA A 139 10.78 15.24 -18.18
C ALA A 139 10.17 15.49 -16.79
N GLY A 140 9.79 14.43 -16.06
CA GLY A 140 9.14 14.53 -14.75
C GLY A 140 7.66 14.92 -14.83
N GLN A 141 7.02 14.82 -16.00
CA GLN A 141 5.60 15.09 -16.16
C GLN A 141 4.78 13.84 -15.86
N GLU A 142 3.70 14.01 -15.10
CA GLU A 142 2.73 12.94 -14.85
C GLU A 142 1.99 12.62 -16.15
N VAL A 143 2.16 11.39 -16.65
CA VAL A 143 1.50 10.91 -17.88
C VAL A 143 0.37 9.94 -17.60
N TRP A 144 0.34 9.34 -16.40
CA TRP A 144 -0.68 8.36 -16.04
C TRP A 144 -0.80 8.17 -14.52
N ARG A 145 -2.02 7.86 -14.06
CA ARG A 145 -2.34 7.55 -12.66
C ARG A 145 -3.50 6.56 -12.54
N SER A 146 -3.42 5.63 -11.57
CA SER A 146 -4.54 4.75 -11.21
C SER A 146 -4.38 4.09 -9.84
N ASN A 147 -5.44 3.44 -9.36
CA ASN A 147 -5.42 2.61 -8.14
C ASN A 147 -5.19 1.11 -8.45
N LYS A 148 -4.84 0.79 -9.70
CA LYS A 148 -4.44 -0.54 -10.16
C LYS A 148 -3.04 -0.43 -10.77
N PRO A 149 -2.19 -1.46 -10.67
CA PRO A 149 -0.90 -1.45 -11.36
C PRO A 149 -1.07 -1.19 -12.87
N PRO A 150 -0.18 -0.41 -13.51
CA PRO A 150 -0.28 -0.10 -14.92
C PRO A 150 -0.10 -1.36 -15.79
N SER A 151 -0.78 -1.39 -16.94
CA SER A 151 -0.53 -2.37 -17.99
C SER A 151 0.74 -2.02 -18.79
N ALA A 152 1.22 -2.96 -19.61
CA ALA A 152 2.37 -2.72 -20.50
C ALA A 152 2.18 -1.50 -21.43
N ASP A 153 0.96 -1.32 -21.98
CA ASP A 153 0.65 -0.17 -22.84
C ASP A 153 0.72 1.16 -22.08
N GLN A 154 0.34 1.16 -20.79
CA GLN A 154 0.41 2.35 -19.94
C GLN A 154 1.85 2.67 -19.54
N ILE A 155 2.67 1.65 -19.28
CA ILE A 155 4.11 1.82 -19.08
C ILE A 155 4.77 2.46 -20.31
N ALA A 156 4.33 2.10 -21.52
CA ALA A 156 4.86 2.67 -22.76
C ALA A 156 4.57 4.18 -22.90
N LEU A 157 3.57 4.74 -22.21
CA LEU A 157 3.29 6.19 -22.21
C LEU A 157 4.41 7.02 -21.58
N ALA A 158 5.14 6.43 -20.63
CA ALA A 158 6.24 7.09 -19.93
C ALA A 158 7.61 6.72 -20.51
N ALA A 159 7.67 5.73 -21.40
CA ALA A 159 8.92 5.34 -22.04
C ALA A 159 9.43 6.46 -22.96
N PRO A 160 10.76 6.68 -23.03
CA PRO A 160 11.36 7.66 -23.93
C PRO A 160 11.15 7.35 -25.41
#